data_AF-A0A2S7SW80-F1
#
_entry.id   AF-A0A2S7SW80-F1
#
_cell.length_a   1.000
_cell.length_b   1.000
_cell.length_c   1.000
_cell.angle_alpha   90.00
_cell.angle_beta   90.00
_cell.angle_gamma   90.00
#
_symmetry.space_group_name_H-M   'P 1'
#
loop_
_entity.id
_entity.type
_entity.pdbx_description
1 polymer ?
#
loop_
_entity_poly.entity_id
_entity_poly.type
_entity_poly.pdbx_seq_one_letter_code
_entity_poly.pdbx_strand_id
1 'polypeptide(L)'
;MKMQPEVINYEANRELRWIGKLFASHIFDGEHAFVLHDNGDGTTTFMQYEHFRGILVPFLKKMLDVDTKASFMQMNEALKKRVESSN
;
A
#
# COMPACT_ATOMS: atom_id res chain seq x y z
N MET A 1 17.27 -2.99 -10.20
CA MET A 1 16.61 -3.92 -9.26
C MET A 1 15.23 -4.24 -9.83
N LYS A 2 14.91 -5.50 -10.14
CA LYS A 2 13.61 -5.88 -10.70
C LYS A 2 12.71 -6.34 -9.56
N MET A 3 11.71 -5.54 -9.20
CA MET A 3 10.65 -5.99 -8.30
C MET A 3 9.64 -6.79 -9.12
N GLN A 4 9.23 -7.94 -8.60
CA GLN A 4 8.23 -8.81 -9.22
C GLN A 4 7.05 -8.91 -8.24
N PRO A 5 6.17 -7.89 -8.20
CA PRO A 5 5.03 -7.93 -7.32
C PRO A 5 4.04 -9.00 -7.78
N GLU A 6 3.49 -9.74 -6.83
CA GLU A 6 2.52 -10.81 -7.06
C GLU A 6 1.20 -10.41 -6.42
N VAL A 7 0.11 -10.39 -7.18
CA VAL A 7 -1.24 -10.12 -6.65
C VAL A 7 -1.69 -11.33 -5.84
N ILE A 8 -2.01 -11.11 -4.57
CA ILE A 8 -2.44 -12.17 -3.64
C ILE A 8 -3.92 -12.10 -3.28
N ASN A 9 -4.56 -10.93 -3.43
CA ASN A 9 -6.01 -10.81 -3.38
C ASN A 9 -6.50 -9.72 -4.35
N TYR A 10 -7.63 -9.98 -4.98
CA TYR A 10 -8.31 -9.01 -5.85
C TYR A 10 -9.82 -9.17 -5.70
N GLU A 11 -10.44 -8.15 -5.13
CA GLU A 11 -11.89 -8.01 -5.01
C GLU A 11 -12.29 -6.69 -5.66
N ALA A 12 -13.02 -6.78 -6.77
CA ALA A 12 -13.47 -5.61 -7.51
C ALA A 12 -14.18 -4.61 -6.59
N ASN A 13 -13.77 -3.33 -6.67
CA ASN A 13 -14.30 -2.22 -5.87
C ASN A 13 -14.18 -2.37 -4.34
N ARG A 14 -13.38 -3.31 -3.84
CA ARG A 14 -13.21 -3.55 -2.40
C ARG A 14 -11.76 -3.65 -1.99
N GLU A 15 -10.98 -4.49 -2.66
CA GLU A 15 -9.61 -4.77 -2.23
C GLU A 15 -8.69 -5.08 -3.41
N LEU A 16 -7.47 -4.54 -3.34
CA LEU A 16 -6.35 -5.00 -4.15
C LEU A 16 -5.16 -5.23 -3.23
N ARG A 17 -4.63 -6.45 -3.18
CA ARG A 17 -3.52 -6.82 -2.33
C ARG A 17 -2.43 -7.53 -3.11
N TRP A 18 -1.19 -7.13 -2.91
CA TRP A 18 -0.03 -7.73 -3.56
C TRP A 18 1.16 -7.80 -2.62
N ILE A 19 2.09 -8.69 -2.93
CA ILE A 19 3.35 -8.82 -2.20
C ILE A 19 4.52 -8.46 -3.10
N GLY A 20 5.34 -7.51 -2.67
CA GLY A 20 6.63 -7.20 -3.25
C GLY A 20 7.75 -7.96 -2.53
N LYS A 21 8.59 -8.68 -3.26
CA LYS A 21 9.75 -9.41 -2.72
C LYS A 21 11.04 -8.73 -3.18
N LEU A 22 11.96 -8.44 -2.27
CA LEU A 22 13.27 -7.84 -2.57
C LEU A 22 14.39 -8.90 -2.48
N PHE A 23 15.14 -9.09 -3.57
CA PHE A 23 16.26 -10.06 -3.72
C PHE A 23 15.87 -11.55 -3.59
N ALA A 24 15.37 -11.98 -2.43
CA ALA A 24 14.86 -13.33 -2.17
C ALA A 24 13.79 -13.25 -1.08
N SER A 25 12.80 -14.14 -1.14
CA SER A 25 11.78 -14.29 -0.09
C SER A 25 12.43 -14.36 1.29
N HIS A 26 11.83 -13.72 2.31
CA HIS A 26 12.28 -13.63 3.71
C HIS A 26 13.38 -12.59 4.02
N ILE A 27 14.03 -11.98 3.02
CA ILE A 27 15.01 -10.91 3.28
C ILE A 27 14.28 -9.60 3.59
N PHE A 28 13.39 -9.20 2.68
CA PHE A 28 12.51 -8.05 2.83
C PHE A 28 11.31 -8.23 1.90
N ASP A 29 10.17 -8.55 2.50
CA ASP A 29 8.90 -8.73 1.82
C ASP A 29 7.93 -7.62 2.29
N GLY A 30 7.28 -6.93 1.35
CA GLY A 30 6.26 -5.91 1.62
C GLY A 30 4.91 -6.37 1.09
N GLU A 31 4.00 -6.74 1.99
CA GLU A 31 2.60 -7.04 1.65
C GLU A 31 1.82 -5.72 1.66
N HIS A 32 1.44 -5.22 0.49
CA HIS A 32 0.72 -3.95 0.35
C HIS A 32 -0.74 -4.23 0.00
N ALA A 33 -1.65 -3.46 0.59
CA ALA A 33 -3.07 -3.53 0.32
C ALA A 33 -3.68 -2.15 0.11
N PHE A 34 -4.60 -2.08 -0.85
CA PHE A 34 -5.58 -1.03 -1.00
C PHE A 34 -6.95 -1.56 -0.64
N VAL A 35 -7.65 -0.85 0.25
CA VAL A 35 -8.99 -1.20 0.72
C VAL A 35 -9.91 -0.02 0.48
N LEU A 36 -11.05 -0.30 -0.16
CA LEU A 36 -12.11 0.64 -0.44
C LEU A 36 -13.31 0.28 0.44
N HIS A 37 -13.73 1.22 1.27
CA HIS A 37 -14.94 1.09 2.06
C HIS A 37 -16.00 2.07 1.56
N ASP A 38 -17.09 1.53 1.04
CA ASP A 38 -18.28 2.31 0.70
C ASP A 38 -18.92 2.84 2.00
N ASN A 39 -19.05 4.16 2.12
CA ASN A 39 -19.63 4.79 3.30
C ASN A 39 -21.18 4.84 3.24
N GLY A 40 -21.79 4.45 2.11
CA GLY A 40 -23.25 4.42 1.93
C GLY A 40 -23.91 5.77 1.67
N ASP A 41 -23.12 6.84 1.56
CA ASP A 41 -23.57 8.22 1.31
C ASP A 41 -23.06 8.78 -0.03
N GLY A 42 -22.57 7.89 -0.90
CA GLY A 42 -21.93 8.25 -2.17
C GLY A 42 -20.45 8.60 -2.04
N THR A 43 -19.88 8.57 -0.83
CA THR A 43 -18.45 8.72 -0.59
C THR A 43 -17.76 7.37 -0.36
N THR A 44 -16.44 7.32 -0.53
CA THR A 44 -15.64 6.11 -0.30
C THR A 44 -14.44 6.44 0.57
N THR A 45 -14.22 5.62 1.60
CA THR A 45 -13.01 5.67 2.40
C THR A 45 -11.95 4.78 1.75
N PHE A 46 -10.86 5.40 1.30
CA PHE A 46 -9.68 4.70 0.81
C PHE A 46 -8.66 4.51 1.93
N MET A 47 -8.22 3.27 2.16
CA MET A 47 -7.15 2.93 3.08
C MET A 47 -6.04 2.20 2.32
N GLN A 48 -4.79 2.62 2.54
CA GLN A 48 -3.62 1.89 2.11
C GLN A 48 -2.76 1.51 3.32
N TYR A 49 -2.16 0.32 3.27
CA TYR A 49 -1.19 -0.10 4.27
C TYR A 49 -0.20 -1.09 3.66
N GLU A 50 0.96 -1.17 4.28
CA GLU A 50 1.99 -2.14 3.92
C GLU A 50 2.53 -2.83 5.16
N HIS A 51 2.55 -4.16 5.12
CA HIS A 51 3.09 -5.00 6.17
C HIS A 51 4.43 -5.55 5.73
N PHE A 52 5.50 -5.05 6.37
CA PHE A 52 6.87 -5.47 6.10
C PHE A 52 7.25 -6.68 6.94
N ARG A 53 7.81 -7.71 6.30
CA ARG A 53 8.35 -8.91 6.93
C ARG A 53 9.79 -9.15 6.46
N GLY A 54 10.59 -9.78 7.31
CA GLY A 54 11.95 -10.20 6.98
C GLY A 54 13.03 -9.73 7.95
N ILE A 55 14.23 -10.25 7.76
CA ILE A 55 15.36 -10.06 8.69
C ILE A 55 15.86 -8.61 8.68
N LEU A 56 15.65 -7.86 7.58
CA LEU A 56 16.10 -6.48 7.46
C LEU A 56 15.13 -5.43 8.01
N VAL A 57 13.90 -5.81 8.37
CA VAL A 57 12.87 -4.87 8.87
C VAL A 57 13.35 -4.05 10.09
N PRO A 58 13.99 -4.64 11.13
CA PRO A 58 14.44 -3.87 12.29
C PRO A 58 15.46 -2.78 11.94
N PHE A 59 16.31 -3.03 10.94
CA PHE A 59 17.35 -2.08 10.51
C PHE A 59 16.77 -0.93 9.66
N LEU A 60 15.64 -1.17 9.00
CA LEU A 60 14.96 -0.19 8.14
C LEU A 60 13.82 0.54 8.84
N LYS A 61 13.53 0.23 10.11
CA LYS A 61 12.37 0.74 10.85
C LYS A 61 12.20 2.25 10.78
N LYS A 62 13.28 3.04 10.93
CA LYS A 62 13.22 4.51 10.86
C LYS A 62 12.77 5.03 9.48
N MET A 63 13.27 4.43 8.41
CA MET A 63 12.89 4.75 7.03
C MET A 63 11.44 4.35 6.75
N LEU A 64 11.00 3.21 7.30
CA LEU A 64 9.61 2.74 7.18
C LEU A 64 8.64 3.66 7.95
N ASP A 65 8.97 4.00 9.19
CA ASP A 65 8.07 4.78 10.05
C ASP A 65 7.94 6.25 9.62
N VAL A 66 8.99 6.83 9.03
CA VAL A 66 9.03 8.25 8.65
C VAL A 66 8.80 8.45 7.15
N ASP A 67 9.70 7.94 6.31
CA ASP A 67 9.71 8.27 4.88
C ASP A 67 8.60 7.54 4.12
N THR A 68 8.36 6.27 4.45
CA THR A 68 7.31 5.47 3.79
C THR A 68 5.93 5.99 4.17
N LYS A 69 5.71 6.28 5.47
CA LYS A 69 4.46 6.87 5.95
C LYS A 69 4.17 8.23 5.30
N ALA A 70 5.16 9.12 5.21
CA ALA A 70 5.01 10.41 4.57
C ALA A 70 4.65 10.27 3.07
N SER A 71 5.25 9.29 2.39
CA SER A 71 4.93 9.00 0.98
C SER A 71 3.51 8.45 0.81
N PHE A 72 3.03 7.61 1.72
CA PHE A 72 1.65 7.10 1.70
C PHE A 72 0.63 8.21 1.92
N MET A 73 0.91 9.13 2.85
CA MET A 73 0.06 10.30 3.08
C MET A 73 -0.02 11.19 1.84
N GLN A 74 1.11 11.45 1.17
CA GLN A 74 1.15 12.22 -0.08
C GLN A 74 0.37 11.52 -1.20
N MET A 75 0.49 10.20 -1.33
CA MET A 75 -0.28 9.43 -2.30
C MET A 75 -1.78 9.50 -2.03
N ASN A 76 -2.21 9.33 -0.78
CA ASN A 76 -3.63 9.45 -0.40
C ASN A 76 -4.18 10.83 -0.78
N GLU A 77 -3.44 11.89 -0.47
CA GLU A 77 -3.87 13.24 -0.79
C GLU A 77 -3.95 13.48 -2.31
N ALA A 78 -2.94 13.03 -3.07
CA ALA A 78 -2.91 13.16 -4.52
C ALA A 78 -4.03 12.35 -5.19
N LEU A 79 -4.28 11.13 -4.71
CA LEU A 79 -5.35 10.26 -5.20
C LEU A 79 -6.71 10.91 -4.96
N LYS A 80 -6.97 11.35 -3.72
CA LYS A 80 -8.21 12.06 -3.36
C LYS A 80 -8.46 13.25 -4.28
N LYS A 81 -7.46 14.13 -4.44
CA LYS A 81 -7.56 15.29 -5.35
C LYS A 81 -7.89 14.87 -6.78
N ARG A 82 -7.23 13.85 -7.31
CA ARG A 82 -7.42 13.37 -8.69
C ARG A 82 -8.83 12.82 -8.93
N VAL A 83 -9.34 12.00 -8.01
CA VAL A 83 -10.65 11.34 -8.19
C VAL A 83 -11.80 12.31 -7.94
N GLU A 84 -11.62 13.27 -7.03
CA GLU A 84 -12.64 14.28 -6.72
C GLU A 84 -12.63 15.46 -7.70
N SER A 85 -11.50 15.75 -8.37
CA SER A 85 -11.43 16.81 -9.39
C SER A 85 -12.02 16.41 -10.74
N SER A 86 -12.30 15.12 -10.93
CA SER A 86 -12.80 14.57 -12.20
C SER A 86 -14.33 14.43 -12.20
N ASN A 87 -15.01 15.09 -11.25
CA ASN A 87 -16.45 15.04 -11.04
C ASN A 87 -17.13 16.34 -11.51
#